data_AF-A0A0R0F6K0-F1
#
_entry.id   AF-A0A0R0F6K0-F1
#
_cell.length_a   1.000
_cell.length_b   1.000
_cell.length_c   1.000
_cell.angle_alpha   90.00
_cell.angle_beta   90.00
_cell.angle_gamma   90.00
#
_symmetry.space_group_name_H-M   'P 1'
#
loop_
_entity.id
_entity.type
_entity.pdbx_description
1 polymer ?
#
loop_
_entity_poly.entity_id
_entity_poly.type
_entity_poly.pdbx_seq_one_letter_code
_entity_poly.pdbx_strand_id
1 'polypeptide(L)'
;MLMCKFFLQQRCRFGSNCRLSHGLDVQLSALKKYVPTIWKQSLVGSSIWAVSTANAGTWREAELESLDEKAGVGQVVFRDNGSSVKVGAEEMALSEHAEMSDLESDSSLVQSDSSDYEEEEPQGLGFLESTNLRRGIQTETATFATWENHTRGIASKMMANMGYREGMGLGVTGQGMLDPIPVKVLPPKQSLDHALESHKREGKEGKKKRSRGGKRKREKKFAEVNRAAKEEEESASDVFALINNHLAMHSEAFGSGSMKKQQSKGSEEGKKVDRRALVAYEEEVKDLKMRVEKLEHIVNANRKEKAVYEGAMRKLNETRKALADAEAVHASASNSVTSKEKEKRWLKF
;
A
#
# COMPACT_ATOMS: atom_id res chain seq x y z
N MET A 1 13.47 -9.68 18.09
CA MET A 1 12.81 -8.51 18.75
C MET A 1 13.86 -7.48 19.14
N LEU A 2 13.50 -6.25 19.53
CA LEU A 2 14.44 -5.22 19.99
C LEU A 2 14.06 -4.71 21.40
N MET A 3 15.06 -4.50 22.26
CA MET A 3 14.87 -4.04 23.64
C MET A 3 14.68 -2.52 23.74
N CYS A 4 13.85 -2.09 24.67
CA CYS A 4 13.54 -0.68 24.90
C CYS A 4 14.66 0.02 25.67
N LYS A 5 15.47 0.83 24.98
CA LYS A 5 16.57 1.61 25.60
C LYS A 5 16.07 2.54 26.73
N PHE A 6 14.83 3.05 26.65
CA PHE A 6 14.24 3.87 27.71
C PHE A 6 13.76 3.05 28.91
N PHE A 7 13.41 1.77 28.75
CA PHE A 7 13.06 0.89 29.86
C PHE A 7 14.30 0.49 30.66
N LEU A 8 15.39 0.15 29.96
CA LEU A 8 16.70 -0.11 30.59
C LEU A 8 17.24 1.10 31.38
N GLN A 9 16.78 2.31 31.08
CA GLN A 9 17.08 3.55 31.82
C GLN A 9 16.02 3.94 32.86
N GLN A 10 15.01 3.08 33.12
CA GLN A 10 13.85 3.33 33.99
C GLN A 10 13.09 4.63 33.67
N ARG A 11 12.98 4.96 32.37
CA ARG A 11 12.36 6.17 31.83
C ARG A 11 11.20 5.90 30.86
N CYS A 12 10.91 4.64 30.52
CA CYS A 12 9.81 4.32 29.62
C CYS A 12 8.45 4.43 30.33
N ARG A 13 7.61 5.36 29.86
CA ARG A 13 6.26 5.60 30.41
C ARG A 13 5.16 4.73 29.81
N PHE A 14 5.49 3.84 28.87
CA PHE A 14 4.50 3.10 28.09
C PHE A 14 4.13 1.72 28.66
N GLY A 15 4.84 1.24 29.69
CA GLY A 15 4.59 -0.09 30.28
C GLY A 15 4.60 -1.21 29.24
N SER A 16 3.66 -2.15 29.37
CA SER A 16 3.42 -3.23 28.39
C SER A 16 3.06 -2.75 26.98
N ASN A 17 2.55 -1.52 26.83
CA ASN A 17 2.17 -0.92 25.55
C ASN A 17 3.35 -0.29 24.78
N CYS A 18 4.60 -0.59 25.15
CA CYS A 18 5.75 -0.12 24.40
C CYS A 18 5.96 -0.90 23.09
N ARG A 19 6.32 -0.19 22.00
CA ARG A 19 6.67 -0.82 20.70
C ARG A 19 8.02 -1.56 20.71
N LEU A 20 8.79 -1.45 21.80
CA LEU A 20 10.05 -2.15 22.02
C LEU A 20 9.93 -3.03 23.27
N SER A 21 10.56 -4.20 23.26
CA SER A 21 10.44 -5.16 24.35
C SER A 21 11.00 -4.60 25.66
N HIS A 22 10.26 -4.82 26.74
CA HIS A 22 10.73 -4.59 28.11
C HIS A 22 11.35 -5.86 28.72
N GLY A 23 11.29 -7.00 28.02
CA GLY A 23 11.58 -8.32 28.59
C GLY A 23 10.31 -8.97 29.17
N LEU A 24 10.51 -9.96 30.03
CA LEU A 24 9.47 -10.66 30.78
C LEU A 24 9.99 -10.88 32.20
N ASP A 25 9.18 -10.56 33.20
CA ASP A 25 9.50 -10.86 34.59
C ASP A 25 9.27 -12.36 34.84
N VAL A 26 10.31 -13.05 35.30
CA VAL A 26 10.29 -14.50 35.57
C VAL A 26 10.80 -14.78 36.98
N GLN A 27 10.19 -15.75 37.66
CA GLN A 27 10.65 -16.17 38.98
C GLN A 27 12.06 -16.77 38.88
N LEU A 28 12.94 -16.48 39.85
CA LEU A 28 14.31 -16.99 39.86
C LEU A 28 14.36 -18.54 39.89
N SER A 29 13.37 -19.17 40.50
CA SER A 29 13.14 -20.62 40.52
C SER A 29 12.83 -21.23 39.13
N ALA A 30 12.38 -20.43 38.16
CA ALA A 30 12.10 -20.87 36.80
C ALA A 30 13.30 -20.67 35.84
N LEU A 31 14.37 -20.02 36.29
CA LEU A 31 15.58 -19.82 35.49
C LEU A 31 16.39 -21.12 35.40
N LYS A 32 16.61 -21.60 34.18
CA LYS A 32 17.54 -22.69 33.89
C LYS A 32 18.94 -22.14 33.61
N LYS A 33 19.97 -22.92 33.95
CA LYS A 33 21.36 -22.61 33.60
C LYS A 33 21.51 -22.51 32.08
N TYR A 34 22.09 -21.41 31.59
CA TYR A 34 22.41 -21.26 30.17
C TYR A 34 23.47 -22.29 29.74
N VAL A 35 23.21 -22.96 28.62
CA VAL A 35 24.13 -23.88 27.95
C VAL A 35 24.47 -23.27 26.59
N PRO A 36 25.69 -22.78 26.35
CA PRO A 36 26.08 -22.21 25.07
C PRO A 36 26.13 -23.30 23.97
N THR A 37 25.83 -22.91 22.74
CA THR A 37 25.90 -23.85 21.60
C THR A 37 27.36 -24.13 21.22
N ILE A 38 27.74 -25.41 21.18
CA ILE A 38 29.10 -25.83 20.84
C ILE A 38 29.20 -25.97 19.31
N TRP A 39 29.71 -24.93 18.66
CA TRP A 39 29.97 -24.94 17.23
C TRP A 39 31.07 -25.95 16.85
N LYS A 40 30.82 -26.72 15.79
CA LYS A 40 31.71 -27.77 15.24
C LYS A 40 31.66 -27.71 13.73
N GLN A 41 32.73 -28.13 13.05
CA GLN A 41 32.79 -28.16 11.58
C GLN A 41 31.69 -29.02 10.94
N SER A 42 31.14 -30.00 11.67
CA SER A 42 29.99 -30.82 11.24
C SER A 42 28.66 -30.05 11.10
N LEU A 43 28.59 -28.80 11.57
CA LEU A 43 27.40 -27.94 11.46
C LEU A 43 27.41 -27.05 10.21
N VAL A 44 28.49 -27.06 9.42
CA VAL A 44 28.57 -26.34 8.13
C VAL A 44 27.49 -26.87 7.18
N GLY A 45 26.73 -25.94 6.57
CA GLY A 45 25.51 -26.22 5.79
C GLY A 45 24.20 -26.14 6.59
N SER A 46 24.23 -25.96 7.92
CA SER A 46 23.01 -25.81 8.73
C SER A 46 22.37 -24.43 8.57
N SER A 47 21.02 -24.37 8.63
CA SER A 47 20.31 -23.10 8.79
C SER A 47 20.38 -22.62 10.24
N ILE A 48 20.87 -21.39 10.40
CA ILE A 48 21.19 -20.75 11.68
C ILE A 48 20.63 -19.32 11.71
N TRP A 49 20.57 -18.75 12.90
CA TRP A 49 20.36 -17.31 13.08
C TRP A 49 21.72 -16.64 13.27
N ALA A 50 21.95 -15.52 12.59
CA ALA A 50 23.16 -14.72 12.75
C ALA A 50 22.84 -13.21 12.84
N VAL A 51 23.69 -12.45 13.54
CA VAL A 51 23.52 -10.99 13.67
C VAL A 51 23.89 -10.27 12.37
N SER A 52 22.99 -9.41 11.87
CA SER A 52 23.23 -8.63 10.66
C SER A 52 24.08 -7.39 10.93
N THR A 53 25.22 -7.27 10.22
CA THR A 53 26.05 -6.06 10.19
C THR A 53 25.33 -4.83 9.62
N ALA A 54 24.34 -5.03 8.74
CA ALA A 54 23.54 -3.94 8.16
C ALA A 54 22.54 -3.33 9.16
N ASN A 55 22.11 -4.10 10.16
CA ASN A 55 21.15 -3.68 11.19
C ASN A 55 21.60 -4.23 12.56
N ALA A 56 22.58 -3.56 13.17
CA ALA A 56 23.24 -4.03 14.38
C ALA A 56 22.24 -4.41 15.50
N GLY A 57 22.37 -5.64 16.01
CA GLY A 57 21.46 -6.19 17.02
C GLY A 57 20.19 -6.84 16.46
N THR A 58 20.07 -7.02 15.14
CA THR A 58 19.00 -7.85 14.54
C THR A 58 19.56 -9.19 14.05
N TRP A 59 18.94 -10.27 14.51
CA TRP A 59 19.20 -11.64 14.08
C TRP A 59 18.38 -11.96 12.83
N ARG A 60 18.97 -12.65 11.85
CA ARG A 60 18.32 -13.09 10.60
C ARG A 60 18.72 -14.52 10.24
N GLU A 61 17.91 -15.19 9.42
CA GLU A 61 18.24 -16.54 8.94
C GLU A 61 19.41 -16.51 7.96
N ALA A 62 20.38 -17.40 8.19
CA ALA A 62 21.61 -17.54 7.43
C ALA A 62 22.02 -19.02 7.35
N GLU A 63 22.91 -19.34 6.44
CA GLU A 63 23.50 -20.67 6.32
C GLU A 63 24.98 -20.62 6.69
N LEU A 64 25.46 -21.58 7.48
CA LEU A 64 26.87 -21.61 7.92
C LEU A 64 27.76 -22.16 6.78
N GLU A 65 28.43 -21.27 6.05
CA GLU A 65 29.25 -21.61 4.87
C GLU A 65 30.62 -22.19 5.25
N SER A 66 31.22 -21.72 6.34
CA SER A 66 32.44 -22.32 6.92
C SER A 66 32.60 -21.91 8.38
N LEU A 67 33.38 -22.68 9.14
CA LEU A 67 33.70 -22.42 10.55
C LEU A 67 35.22 -22.55 10.77
N ASP A 68 35.83 -21.52 11.35
CA ASP A 68 37.19 -21.61 11.91
C ASP A 68 37.08 -21.90 13.41
N GLU A 69 37.24 -23.19 13.76
CA GLU A 69 37.19 -23.68 15.15
C GLU A 69 38.29 -23.08 16.05
N LYS A 70 39.39 -22.56 15.48
CA LYS A 70 40.51 -21.96 16.24
C LYS A 70 40.25 -20.48 16.54
N ALA A 71 39.54 -19.79 15.65
CA ALA A 71 39.13 -18.40 15.84
C ALA A 71 37.77 -18.26 16.55
N GLY A 72 36.92 -19.29 16.52
CA GLY A 72 35.53 -19.22 16.99
C GLY A 72 34.64 -18.39 16.08
N VAL A 73 34.98 -18.32 14.78
CA VAL A 73 34.32 -17.45 13.79
C VAL A 73 33.74 -18.28 12.65
N GLY A 74 32.45 -18.11 12.40
CA GLY A 74 31.75 -18.66 11.24
C GLY A 74 31.67 -17.65 10.10
N GLN A 75 31.81 -18.10 8.86
CA GLN A 75 31.33 -17.35 7.69
C GLN A 75 29.90 -17.80 7.41
N VAL A 76 28.96 -16.85 7.39
CA VAL A 76 27.52 -17.11 7.27
C VAL A 76 26.96 -16.36 6.06
N VAL A 77 26.05 -16.99 5.31
CA VAL A 77 25.40 -16.41 4.13
C VAL A 77 23.92 -16.14 4.45
N PHE A 78 23.51 -14.88 4.45
CA PHE A 78 22.13 -14.50 4.77
C PHE A 78 21.15 -14.86 3.65
N ARG A 79 20.06 -15.56 3.99
CA ARG A 79 19.08 -16.05 3.01
C ARG A 79 18.29 -14.93 2.32
N ASP A 80 18.06 -13.80 3.00
CA ASP A 80 17.35 -12.64 2.44
C ASP A 80 18.03 -12.01 1.20
N ASN A 81 19.37 -12.01 1.17
CA ASN A 81 20.13 -11.15 0.26
C ASN A 81 21.45 -11.75 -0.26
N GLY A 82 21.77 -13.00 0.06
CA GLY A 82 22.98 -13.68 -0.41
C GLY A 82 24.30 -13.09 0.11
N SER A 83 24.25 -12.18 1.07
CA SER A 83 25.46 -11.53 1.61
C SER A 83 26.17 -12.48 2.58
N SER A 84 27.45 -12.75 2.32
CA SER A 84 28.32 -13.41 3.29
C SER A 84 28.88 -12.41 4.31
N VAL A 85 29.01 -12.84 5.57
CA VAL A 85 29.62 -12.08 6.68
C VAL A 85 30.39 -13.05 7.58
N LYS A 86 31.49 -12.61 8.20
CA LYS A 86 32.18 -13.37 9.25
C LYS A 86 31.71 -12.91 10.63
N VAL A 87 31.27 -13.86 11.45
CA VAL A 87 30.46 -13.65 12.66
C VAL A 87 30.99 -14.52 13.80
N GLY A 88 31.05 -14.00 15.02
CA GLY A 88 31.55 -14.74 16.18
C GLY A 88 30.55 -15.79 16.70
N ALA A 89 31.04 -16.79 17.45
CA ALA A 89 30.21 -17.84 18.05
C ALA A 89 29.02 -17.33 18.89
N GLU A 90 29.15 -16.18 19.57
CA GLU A 90 28.09 -15.53 20.37
C GLU A 90 27.10 -14.70 19.52
N GLU A 91 27.43 -14.44 18.26
CA GLU A 91 26.59 -13.73 17.28
C GLU A 91 25.95 -14.72 16.26
N MET A 92 26.10 -16.02 16.51
CA MET A 92 25.45 -17.12 15.81
C MET A 92 24.63 -17.95 16.81
N ALA A 93 23.46 -18.46 16.38
CA ALA A 93 22.62 -19.35 17.16
C ALA A 93 22.02 -20.41 16.23
N LEU A 94 21.92 -21.65 16.68
CA LEU A 94 21.21 -22.69 15.94
C LEU A 94 19.73 -22.33 15.81
N SER A 95 19.12 -22.66 14.67
CA SER A 95 17.67 -22.59 14.53
C SER A 95 17.00 -23.72 15.34
N GLU A 96 15.76 -23.49 15.78
CA GLU A 96 14.98 -24.43 16.63
C GLU A 96 14.73 -25.82 15.98
N HIS A 97 15.15 -25.99 14.72
CA HIS A 97 15.00 -27.20 13.92
C HIS A 97 16.35 -27.85 13.54
N ALA A 98 17.47 -27.31 14.03
CA ALA A 98 18.80 -27.92 13.87
C ALA A 98 19.04 -28.91 15.01
N GLU A 99 18.75 -30.19 14.75
CA GLU A 99 18.77 -31.28 15.73
C GLU A 99 20.14 -31.41 16.44
N MET A 100 20.12 -31.36 17.77
CA MET A 100 21.21 -31.87 18.61
C MET A 100 20.63 -32.64 19.79
N SER A 101 20.99 -33.92 19.87
CA SER A 101 20.57 -34.86 20.91
C SER A 101 21.14 -34.52 22.29
N ASP A 102 20.30 -34.69 23.31
CA ASP A 102 20.57 -35.22 24.66
C ASP A 102 21.85 -34.78 25.41
N LEU A 103 21.67 -34.34 26.67
CA LEU A 103 22.10 -35.10 27.87
C LEU A 103 21.71 -34.36 29.18
N GLU A 104 21.57 -35.12 30.26
CA GLU A 104 21.02 -34.67 31.55
C GLU A 104 22.06 -34.00 32.48
N SER A 105 21.60 -33.14 33.39
CA SER A 105 22.20 -32.94 34.72
C SER A 105 21.25 -32.17 35.65
N ASP A 106 20.65 -32.88 36.61
CA ASP A 106 19.96 -32.29 37.77
C ASP A 106 20.94 -32.01 38.92
N SER A 107 20.71 -30.94 39.68
CA SER A 107 21.35 -30.74 40.99
C SER A 107 20.61 -29.67 41.79
N SER A 108 20.20 -30.02 43.01
CA SER A 108 19.35 -29.23 43.89
C SER A 108 20.07 -28.80 45.18
N LEU A 109 19.61 -27.70 45.80
CA LEU A 109 19.85 -27.40 47.22
C LEU A 109 18.82 -26.38 47.75
N VAL A 110 18.80 -26.18 49.08
CA VAL A 110 17.59 -25.85 49.88
C VAL A 110 17.92 -24.97 51.11
N GLN A 111 16.89 -24.67 51.95
CA GLN A 111 16.89 -23.98 53.27
C GLN A 111 16.78 -22.44 53.18
N SER A 112 15.77 -21.76 53.77
CA SER A 112 15.33 -21.58 55.20
C SER A 112 16.05 -20.39 55.88
N ASP A 113 15.49 -19.64 56.86
CA ASP A 113 14.55 -20.01 57.95
C ASP A 113 13.79 -18.79 58.60
N SER A 114 12.70 -19.06 59.35
CA SER A 114 11.98 -18.36 60.49
C SER A 114 11.92 -16.80 60.66
N SER A 115 10.99 -16.17 61.41
CA SER A 115 9.77 -16.48 62.24
C SER A 115 8.88 -15.19 62.30
N ASP A 116 7.82 -14.86 63.08
CA ASP A 116 6.95 -15.30 64.23
C ASP A 116 5.56 -14.57 64.00
N TYR A 117 4.34 -14.99 64.40
CA TYR A 117 3.67 -15.39 65.67
C TYR A 117 3.26 -14.26 66.68
N GLU A 118 2.01 -14.07 67.18
CA GLU A 118 0.61 -14.34 66.72
C GLU A 118 -0.46 -13.39 67.38
N GLU A 119 -1.49 -12.99 66.60
CA GLU A 119 -2.97 -12.81 66.79
C GLU A 119 -3.74 -12.45 68.12
N GLU A 120 -4.66 -11.45 68.05
CA GLU A 120 -6.11 -11.49 68.44
C GLU A 120 -6.91 -10.35 67.75
N GLU A 121 -8.22 -10.53 67.50
CA GLU A 121 -9.13 -9.68 66.68
C GLU A 121 -10.19 -8.93 67.55
N PRO A 122 -11.11 -8.07 67.05
CA PRO A 122 -11.41 -7.82 65.63
C PRO A 122 -11.48 -6.37 65.15
N GLN A 123 -11.38 -6.19 63.82
CA GLN A 123 -12.10 -5.22 62.94
C GLN A 123 -11.27 -4.80 61.69
N GLY A 124 -11.00 -5.69 60.72
CA GLY A 124 -10.24 -5.22 59.55
C GLY A 124 -10.00 -6.09 58.30
N LEU A 125 -11.04 -6.72 57.71
CA LEU A 125 -11.09 -7.13 56.28
C LEU A 125 -9.85 -7.86 55.66
N GLY A 126 -9.99 -9.17 55.41
CA GLY A 126 -9.34 -9.80 54.24
C GLY A 126 -8.50 -11.07 54.49
N PHE A 127 -9.14 -12.18 54.86
CA PHE A 127 -8.49 -13.49 54.87
C PHE A 127 -8.18 -13.98 53.45
N LEU A 128 -6.98 -14.52 53.23
CA LEU A 128 -6.51 -15.06 51.96
C LEU A 128 -6.65 -16.60 51.91
N GLU A 129 -6.95 -17.09 50.70
CA GLU A 129 -6.67 -18.42 50.20
C GLU A 129 -5.30 -19.03 50.62
N SER A 130 -5.05 -20.34 50.55
CA SER A 130 -5.74 -21.38 49.77
C SER A 130 -5.47 -22.80 50.31
N THR A 131 -6.43 -23.73 50.14
CA THR A 131 -6.13 -25.17 50.06
C THR A 131 -7.06 -25.84 49.04
N ASN A 132 -6.63 -26.99 48.50
CA ASN A 132 -7.26 -27.75 47.40
C ASN A 132 -7.11 -27.04 46.03
N LEU A 133 -6.17 -27.39 45.15
CA LEU A 133 -5.59 -28.72 44.90
C LEU A 133 -6.65 -29.83 44.78
N ARG A 134 -7.39 -29.86 43.66
CA ARG A 134 -7.61 -31.06 42.81
C ARG A 134 -8.64 -30.80 41.69
N ARG A 135 -8.18 -30.92 40.43
CA ARG A 135 -9.00 -31.28 39.24
C ARG A 135 -10.34 -30.52 39.11
N GLY A 136 -10.31 -29.20 39.28
CA GLY A 136 -11.41 -28.32 38.88
C GLY A 136 -11.50 -28.18 37.35
N ILE A 137 -12.72 -27.90 36.86
CA ILE A 137 -12.96 -27.44 35.49
C ILE A 137 -12.33 -26.04 35.35
N GLN A 138 -11.78 -25.68 34.18
CA GLN A 138 -11.35 -24.31 33.92
C GLN A 138 -12.58 -23.38 33.88
N THR A 139 -12.82 -22.65 34.97
CA THR A 139 -13.92 -21.69 35.10
C THR A 139 -13.76 -20.49 34.18
N GLU A 140 -12.52 -20.06 33.95
CA GLU A 140 -12.18 -18.94 33.07
C GLU A 140 -12.61 -19.23 31.62
N THR A 141 -12.17 -20.36 31.07
CA THR A 141 -12.52 -20.76 29.70
C THR A 141 -13.98 -21.15 29.55
N ALA A 142 -14.66 -21.64 30.61
CA ALA A 142 -16.10 -21.92 30.57
C ALA A 142 -16.97 -20.70 30.23
N THR A 143 -16.50 -19.48 30.50
CA THR A 143 -17.21 -18.23 30.19
C THR A 143 -16.96 -17.79 28.74
N PHE A 144 -15.73 -17.92 28.24
CA PHE A 144 -15.39 -17.61 26.83
C PHE A 144 -15.96 -18.66 25.85
N ALA A 145 -15.91 -19.93 26.25
CA ALA A 145 -16.29 -21.09 25.45
C ALA A 145 -17.68 -21.64 25.81
N THR A 146 -18.65 -20.77 26.14
CA THR A 146 -20.03 -21.18 26.49
C THR A 146 -20.71 -22.05 25.42
N TRP A 147 -20.30 -21.92 24.16
CA TRP A 147 -20.74 -22.70 23.01
C TRP A 147 -20.07 -24.09 22.91
N GLU A 148 -18.95 -24.33 23.60
CA GLU A 148 -18.29 -25.64 23.68
C GLU A 148 -18.99 -26.61 24.63
N ASN A 149 -19.80 -26.10 25.56
CA ASN A 149 -20.72 -26.90 26.39
C ASN A 149 -21.65 -27.79 25.53
N HIS A 150 -21.90 -27.40 24.28
CA HIS A 150 -22.65 -28.19 23.29
C HIS A 150 -21.79 -28.90 22.24
N THR A 151 -20.47 -28.65 22.20
CA THR A 151 -19.57 -29.15 21.14
C THR A 151 -18.23 -29.74 21.66
N ARG A 152 -18.31 -30.65 22.64
CA ARG A 152 -17.28 -31.61 23.15
C ARG A 152 -15.79 -31.32 22.85
N GLY A 153 -15.31 -30.08 23.07
CA GLY A 153 -13.92 -29.67 22.81
C GLY A 153 -13.45 -29.74 21.34
N ILE A 154 -14.36 -29.86 20.37
CA ILE A 154 -13.99 -30.05 18.96
C ILE A 154 -13.55 -28.72 18.34
N ALA A 155 -14.30 -27.65 18.58
CA ALA A 155 -14.01 -26.36 17.95
C ALA A 155 -12.99 -25.51 18.73
N SER A 156 -12.79 -25.68 20.04
CA SER A 156 -11.53 -25.25 20.71
C SER A 156 -10.31 -25.85 20.03
N LYS A 157 -10.33 -27.17 19.83
CA LYS A 157 -9.23 -27.88 19.17
C LYS A 157 -9.01 -27.39 17.73
N MET A 158 -10.08 -27.07 16.99
CA MET A 158 -9.97 -26.46 15.67
C MET A 158 -9.39 -25.04 15.73
N MET A 159 -9.86 -24.18 16.64
CA MET A 159 -9.33 -22.83 16.85
C MET A 159 -7.84 -22.87 17.23
N ALA A 160 -7.45 -23.73 18.17
CA ALA A 160 -6.07 -23.91 18.61
C ALA A 160 -5.17 -24.38 17.44
N ASN A 161 -5.62 -25.35 16.64
CA ASN A 161 -4.93 -25.77 15.41
C ASN A 161 -4.81 -24.65 14.37
N MET A 162 -5.75 -23.70 14.34
CA MET A 162 -5.69 -22.49 13.51
C MET A 162 -4.85 -21.36 14.15
N GLY A 163 -4.17 -21.62 15.28
CA GLY A 163 -3.31 -20.66 15.97
C GLY A 163 -4.01 -19.74 16.97
N TYR A 164 -5.25 -20.05 17.38
CA TYR A 164 -5.90 -19.29 18.45
C TYR A 164 -5.11 -19.40 19.75
N ARG A 165 -4.87 -18.25 20.38
CA ARG A 165 -4.32 -18.11 21.72
C ARG A 165 -5.12 -17.03 22.43
N GLU A 166 -5.41 -17.24 23.71
CA GLU A 166 -6.15 -16.27 24.51
C GLU A 166 -5.43 -14.91 24.52
N GLY A 167 -6.18 -13.82 24.36
CA GLY A 167 -5.62 -12.48 24.20
C GLY A 167 -4.89 -12.21 22.87
N MET A 168 -4.87 -13.14 21.91
CA MET A 168 -4.30 -12.95 20.57
C MET A 168 -5.31 -13.21 19.45
N GLY A 169 -5.04 -12.64 18.28
CA GLY A 169 -5.86 -12.86 17.09
C GLY A 169 -5.77 -14.29 16.55
N LEU A 170 -6.86 -14.79 15.97
CA LEU A 170 -6.85 -16.08 15.28
C LEU A 170 -5.85 -16.11 14.11
N GLY A 171 -5.02 -17.15 14.03
CA GLY A 171 -4.02 -17.35 12.99
C GLY A 171 -2.67 -17.78 13.56
N VAL A 172 -1.89 -18.57 12.82
CA VAL A 172 -0.60 -19.16 13.25
C VAL A 172 0.38 -18.12 13.85
N THR A 173 0.33 -16.88 13.36
CA THR A 173 1.18 -15.75 13.79
C THR A 173 0.45 -14.71 14.65
N GLY A 174 -0.75 -15.02 15.14
CA GLY A 174 -1.57 -14.10 15.97
C GLY A 174 -2.22 -12.93 15.22
N GLN A 175 -2.23 -12.97 13.88
CA GLN A 175 -2.59 -11.83 13.01
C GLN A 175 -4.09 -11.50 12.95
N GLY A 176 -4.97 -12.33 13.51
CA GLY A 176 -6.40 -12.06 13.54
C GLY A 176 -6.75 -10.76 14.29
N MET A 177 -7.93 -10.23 14.02
CA MET A 177 -8.39 -9.01 14.67
C MET A 177 -8.98 -9.35 16.06
N LEU A 178 -8.45 -8.70 17.10
CA LEU A 178 -8.92 -8.83 18.49
C LEU A 178 -10.17 -8.00 18.75
N ASP A 179 -10.21 -6.77 18.26
CA ASP A 179 -11.30 -5.84 18.50
C ASP A 179 -12.54 -6.21 17.65
N PRO A 180 -13.76 -6.18 18.23
CA PRO A 180 -14.99 -6.42 17.47
C PRO A 180 -15.20 -5.33 16.43
N ILE A 181 -15.59 -5.72 15.20
CA ILE A 181 -15.85 -4.76 14.11
C ILE A 181 -16.99 -3.81 14.51
N PRO A 182 -16.77 -2.49 14.58
CA PRO A 182 -17.80 -1.55 14.98
C PRO A 182 -18.86 -1.36 13.89
N VAL A 183 -20.01 -2.03 14.03
CA VAL A 183 -21.13 -1.95 13.08
C VAL A 183 -21.85 -0.61 13.21
N LYS A 184 -21.58 0.32 12.29
CA LYS A 184 -22.25 1.62 12.19
C LYS A 184 -23.54 1.51 11.38
N VAL A 185 -24.68 1.36 12.05
CA VAL A 185 -26.02 1.33 11.41
C VAL A 185 -26.29 2.65 10.68
N LEU A 186 -26.69 2.57 9.41
CA LEU A 186 -27.05 3.73 8.60
C LEU A 186 -28.55 4.09 8.74
N PRO A 187 -28.93 5.36 8.51
CA PRO A 187 -30.34 5.74 8.41
C PRO A 187 -31.08 4.96 7.32
N PRO A 188 -32.39 4.67 7.49
CA PRO A 188 -33.16 3.96 6.48
C PRO A 188 -33.15 4.69 5.13
N LYS A 189 -33.10 3.92 4.04
CA LYS A 189 -33.02 4.38 2.64
C LYS A 189 -31.67 4.99 2.22
N GLN A 190 -30.57 4.79 2.95
CA GLN A 190 -29.20 5.06 2.45
C GLN A 190 -28.50 3.77 2.04
N SER A 191 -27.75 3.79 0.94
CA SER A 191 -26.88 2.68 0.50
C SER A 191 -25.51 2.73 1.18
N LEU A 192 -24.78 1.60 1.13
CA LEU A 192 -23.43 1.48 1.70
C LEU A 192 -22.43 2.44 1.05
N ASP A 193 -22.66 2.84 -0.21
CA ASP A 193 -21.81 3.78 -0.95
C ASP A 193 -21.69 5.12 -0.22
N HIS A 194 -22.77 5.57 0.44
CA HIS A 194 -22.77 6.82 1.20
C HIS A 194 -21.79 6.79 2.40
N ALA A 195 -21.58 5.63 3.02
CA ALA A 195 -20.62 5.46 4.10
C ALA A 195 -19.16 5.48 3.60
N LEU A 196 -18.90 4.83 2.45
CA LEU A 196 -17.58 4.87 1.80
C LEU A 196 -17.24 6.30 1.34
N GLU A 197 -18.23 7.00 0.81
CA GLU A 197 -18.14 8.39 0.38
C GLU A 197 -17.89 9.35 1.58
N SER A 198 -18.46 9.09 2.76
CA SER A 198 -18.17 9.88 3.97
C SER A 198 -16.73 9.68 4.47
N HIS A 199 -16.22 8.45 4.54
CA HIS A 199 -14.84 8.19 4.98
C HIS A 199 -13.80 8.86 4.06
N LYS A 200 -14.03 8.87 2.74
CA LYS A 200 -13.17 9.59 1.77
C LYS A 200 -13.13 11.11 1.99
N ARG A 201 -14.15 11.68 2.63
CA ARG A 201 -14.26 13.13 2.92
C ARG A 201 -13.64 13.48 4.28
N GLU A 202 -13.88 12.67 5.31
CA GLU A 202 -13.31 12.86 6.66
C GLU A 202 -11.77 12.83 6.63
N GLY A 203 -11.17 11.94 5.83
CA GLY A 203 -9.71 11.88 5.63
C GLY A 203 -9.06 13.11 4.98
N LYS A 204 -9.82 14.17 4.64
CA LYS A 204 -9.30 15.42 4.04
C LYS A 204 -9.68 16.70 4.78
N GLU A 205 -10.39 16.65 5.92
CA GLU A 205 -10.82 17.85 6.67
C GLU A 205 -10.06 18.10 8.00
N GLY A 206 -8.75 17.86 8.01
CA GLY A 206 -7.89 18.23 9.13
C GLY A 206 -7.78 19.75 9.34
N LYS A 207 -8.51 20.30 10.32
CA LYS A 207 -8.42 21.67 10.88
C LYS A 207 -8.84 22.83 9.95
N LYS A 208 -10.14 23.14 9.93
CA LYS A 208 -10.67 24.43 9.44
C LYS A 208 -10.27 25.59 10.36
N LYS A 209 -9.54 26.59 9.83
CA LYS A 209 -9.58 27.99 10.33
C LYS A 209 -9.98 28.94 9.18
N ARG A 210 -10.53 30.10 9.55
CA ARG A 210 -11.48 30.87 8.72
C ARG A 210 -10.80 31.97 7.92
N SER A 211 -10.97 31.96 6.60
CA SER A 211 -10.82 33.13 5.73
C SER A 211 -12.15 33.43 5.03
N ARG A 212 -12.48 34.71 4.83
CA ARG A 212 -13.85 35.21 4.58
C ARG A 212 -14.02 35.75 3.16
N GLY A 213 -14.92 35.14 2.39
CA GLY A 213 -15.43 35.67 1.13
C GLY A 213 -14.65 35.22 -0.12
N GLY A 214 -15.32 34.51 -1.03
CA GLY A 214 -14.81 34.21 -2.38
C GLY A 214 -15.02 32.77 -2.85
N LYS A 215 -14.75 31.78 -1.98
CA LYS A 215 -14.65 30.34 -2.35
C LYS A 215 -15.82 29.84 -3.21
N ARG A 216 -17.07 30.06 -2.76
CA ARG A 216 -18.30 29.64 -3.46
C ARG A 216 -18.41 30.09 -4.92
N LYS A 217 -17.95 31.31 -5.28
CA LYS A 217 -18.03 31.82 -6.67
C LYS A 217 -16.96 31.19 -7.57
N ARG A 218 -15.85 30.70 -7.01
CA ARG A 218 -14.85 29.89 -7.72
C ARG A 218 -15.31 28.44 -7.84
N GLU A 219 -15.84 27.87 -6.76
CA GLU A 219 -16.35 26.48 -6.72
C GLU A 219 -17.49 26.25 -7.70
N LYS A 220 -18.49 27.16 -7.81
CA LYS A 220 -19.56 27.01 -8.80
C LYS A 220 -19.01 26.96 -10.24
N LYS A 221 -18.03 27.81 -10.60
CA LYS A 221 -17.43 27.79 -11.95
C LYS A 221 -16.73 26.47 -12.27
N PHE A 222 -16.05 25.84 -11.31
CA PHE A 222 -15.45 24.51 -11.54
C PHE A 222 -16.50 23.41 -11.65
N ALA A 223 -17.62 23.51 -10.92
CA ALA A 223 -18.73 22.57 -11.05
C ALA A 223 -19.42 22.67 -12.42
N GLU A 224 -19.61 23.87 -12.97
CA GLU A 224 -20.17 24.07 -14.32
C GLU A 224 -19.27 23.45 -15.41
N VAL A 225 -17.95 23.69 -15.37
CA VAL A 225 -16.98 23.14 -16.33
C VAL A 225 -16.97 21.61 -16.29
N ASN A 226 -17.02 21.01 -15.10
CA ASN A 226 -17.05 19.55 -14.94
C ASN A 226 -18.39 18.90 -15.36
N ARG A 227 -19.44 19.68 -15.67
CA ARG A 227 -20.66 19.17 -16.33
C ARG A 227 -20.54 19.25 -17.85
N ALA A 228 -20.14 20.40 -18.38
CA ALA A 228 -19.92 20.58 -19.81
C ALA A 228 -18.98 19.53 -20.40
N ALA A 229 -17.88 19.20 -19.71
CA ALA A 229 -16.94 18.16 -20.14
C ALA A 229 -17.56 16.74 -20.23
N LYS A 230 -18.57 16.42 -19.39
CA LYS A 230 -19.29 15.13 -19.45
C LYS A 230 -20.35 15.13 -20.54
N GLU A 231 -21.04 16.25 -20.71
CA GLU A 231 -22.01 16.45 -21.79
C GLU A 231 -21.31 16.42 -23.18
N GLU A 232 -20.01 16.76 -23.25
CA GLU A 232 -19.15 16.59 -24.42
C GLU A 232 -18.71 15.11 -24.61
N GLU A 233 -18.31 14.39 -23.56
CA GLU A 233 -18.03 12.92 -23.63
C GLU A 233 -19.27 12.12 -24.08
N GLU A 234 -20.46 12.44 -23.58
CA GLU A 234 -21.73 11.77 -23.97
C GLU A 234 -22.15 12.05 -25.43
N SER A 235 -21.56 13.06 -26.09
CA SER A 235 -21.79 13.35 -27.52
C SER A 235 -20.93 12.51 -28.47
N ALA A 236 -19.95 11.76 -27.95
CA ALA A 236 -18.91 11.11 -28.74
C ALA A 236 -19.35 9.78 -29.39
N SER A 237 -20.11 9.87 -30.49
CA SER A 237 -20.25 8.80 -31.50
C SER A 237 -20.98 7.52 -31.06
N ASP A 238 -22.14 7.64 -30.41
CA ASP A 238 -23.03 6.49 -30.18
C ASP A 238 -23.62 5.92 -31.50
N VAL A 239 -23.72 4.59 -31.55
CA VAL A 239 -24.16 3.81 -32.73
C VAL A 239 -25.60 4.15 -33.14
N PHE A 240 -26.46 4.51 -32.18
CA PHE A 240 -27.86 4.85 -32.44
C PHE A 240 -28.02 6.20 -33.16
N ALA A 241 -27.07 7.14 -33.01
CA ALA A 241 -27.08 8.39 -33.76
C ALA A 241 -26.92 8.17 -35.27
N LEU A 242 -26.15 7.15 -35.67
CA LEU A 242 -25.96 6.79 -37.08
C LEU A 242 -27.25 6.25 -37.71
N ILE A 243 -28.03 5.47 -36.96
CA ILE A 243 -29.33 4.94 -37.38
C ILE A 243 -30.35 6.07 -37.57
N ASN A 244 -30.40 7.01 -36.62
CA ASN A 244 -31.31 8.16 -36.69
C ASN A 244 -31.03 9.05 -37.91
N ASN A 245 -29.76 9.28 -38.25
CA ASN A 245 -29.40 10.02 -39.47
C ASN A 245 -29.82 9.28 -40.74
N HIS A 246 -29.69 7.95 -40.79
CA HIS A 246 -30.12 7.15 -41.95
C HIS A 246 -31.65 7.12 -42.14
N LEU A 247 -32.42 7.25 -41.05
CA LEU A 247 -33.88 7.41 -41.10
C LEU A 247 -34.29 8.83 -41.52
N ALA A 248 -33.59 9.87 -41.03
CA ALA A 248 -33.87 11.26 -41.37
C ALA A 248 -33.74 11.52 -42.89
N MET A 249 -32.73 10.94 -43.55
CA MET A 249 -32.55 11.06 -45.02
C MET A 249 -33.74 10.54 -45.85
N HIS A 250 -34.59 9.65 -45.29
CA HIS A 250 -35.78 9.17 -45.98
C HIS A 250 -37.00 10.09 -45.85
N SER A 251 -36.95 11.10 -44.96
CA SER A 251 -38.04 12.06 -44.73
C SER A 251 -37.99 13.32 -45.61
N GLU A 252 -36.84 13.66 -46.20
CA GLU A 252 -36.71 14.86 -47.06
C GLU A 252 -37.27 14.68 -48.49
N ALA A 253 -37.91 13.55 -48.80
CA ALA A 253 -38.60 13.33 -50.08
C ALA A 253 -39.91 14.15 -50.22
N PHE A 254 -40.46 14.70 -49.13
CA PHE A 254 -41.73 15.44 -49.12
C PHE A 254 -41.69 16.68 -48.21
N GLY A 255 -40.93 17.71 -48.59
CA GLY A 255 -40.91 18.99 -47.87
C GLY A 255 -40.31 20.13 -48.71
N SER A 256 -41.13 21.05 -49.20
CA SER A 256 -40.70 22.06 -50.19
C SER A 256 -40.14 23.35 -49.59
N GLY A 257 -38.81 23.49 -49.61
CA GLY A 257 -38.12 24.74 -49.94
C GLY A 257 -37.96 25.82 -48.87
N SER A 258 -36.71 26.26 -48.68
CA SER A 258 -36.29 27.52 -49.31
C SER A 258 -34.76 27.58 -49.47
N MET A 259 -34.28 28.25 -50.52
CA MET A 259 -32.85 28.37 -50.80
C MET A 259 -32.24 29.60 -50.14
N LYS A 260 -31.06 29.45 -49.52
CA LYS A 260 -30.03 30.49 -49.65
C LYS A 260 -28.63 29.91 -49.72
N LYS A 261 -27.92 30.33 -50.77
CA LYS A 261 -26.57 29.92 -51.16
C LYS A 261 -25.64 31.11 -50.94
N GLN A 262 -24.32 30.86 -50.98
CA GLN A 262 -23.25 31.87 -51.10
C GLN A 262 -22.98 32.74 -49.86
N GLN A 263 -21.76 33.24 -49.63
CA GLN A 263 -20.39 32.73 -49.90
C GLN A 263 -19.41 33.74 -49.28
N SER A 264 -18.37 33.25 -48.60
CA SER A 264 -17.03 33.87 -48.44
C SER A 264 -16.88 35.30 -47.84
N LYS A 265 -15.61 35.61 -47.54
CA LYS A 265 -15.00 36.95 -47.51
C LYS A 265 -15.30 37.87 -46.30
N GLY A 266 -14.77 37.46 -45.15
CA GLY A 266 -13.74 38.24 -44.44
C GLY A 266 -14.15 39.54 -43.73
N SER A 267 -14.16 39.47 -42.39
CA SER A 267 -13.83 40.59 -41.51
C SER A 267 -12.63 40.21 -40.63
N GLU A 268 -11.53 40.95 -40.75
CA GLU A 268 -10.31 40.73 -39.96
C GLU A 268 -10.46 41.32 -38.54
N GLU A 269 -11.14 40.61 -37.64
CA GLU A 269 -10.96 40.86 -36.20
C GLU A 269 -9.99 39.85 -35.63
N GLY A 270 -8.74 40.31 -35.50
CA GLY A 270 -7.60 39.48 -35.12
C GLY A 270 -7.75 38.86 -33.74
N LYS A 271 -8.26 37.63 -33.68
CA LYS A 271 -7.97 36.69 -32.57
C LYS A 271 -6.47 36.78 -32.29
N LYS A 272 -6.13 37.31 -31.11
CA LYS A 272 -4.75 37.32 -30.64
C LYS A 272 -4.34 35.87 -30.49
N VAL A 273 -3.44 35.41 -31.36
CA VAL A 273 -2.73 34.14 -31.19
C VAL A 273 -1.80 34.36 -30.00
N ASP A 274 -2.37 34.26 -28.81
CA ASP A 274 -1.62 34.37 -27.57
C ASP A 274 -0.57 33.26 -27.53
N ARG A 275 0.54 33.50 -26.82
CA ARG A 275 1.68 32.57 -26.78
C ARG A 275 1.32 31.14 -26.29
N ARG A 276 0.14 30.96 -25.68
CA ARG A 276 -0.46 29.66 -25.33
C ARG A 276 -1.01 28.88 -26.53
N ALA A 277 -1.57 29.55 -27.54
CA ALA A 277 -2.07 28.90 -28.75
C ALA A 277 -0.93 28.34 -29.61
N LEU A 278 0.24 28.99 -29.61
CA LEU A 278 1.44 28.43 -30.24
C LEU A 278 1.86 27.12 -29.57
N VAL A 279 1.84 27.04 -28.23
CA VAL A 279 2.16 25.80 -27.49
C VAL A 279 1.19 24.67 -27.83
N ALA A 280 -0.11 24.95 -27.96
CA ALA A 280 -1.09 23.96 -28.40
C ALA A 280 -0.76 23.41 -29.80
N TYR A 281 -0.47 24.29 -30.77
CA TYR A 281 -0.05 23.85 -32.11
C TYR A 281 1.30 23.08 -32.09
N GLU A 282 2.21 23.38 -31.16
CA GLU A 282 3.44 22.58 -30.98
C GLU A 282 3.17 21.19 -30.40
N GLU A 283 2.20 21.07 -29.49
CA GLU A 283 1.76 19.78 -28.93
C GLU A 283 1.04 18.93 -30.01
N GLU A 284 0.14 19.53 -30.79
CA GLU A 284 -0.52 18.89 -31.93
C GLU A 284 0.50 18.36 -32.97
N VAL A 285 1.53 19.15 -33.31
CA VAL A 285 2.61 18.74 -34.24
C VAL A 285 3.48 17.62 -33.64
N LYS A 286 3.77 17.63 -32.33
CA LYS A 286 4.51 16.53 -31.65
C LYS A 286 3.69 15.24 -31.65
N ASP A 287 2.39 15.32 -31.35
CA ASP A 287 1.50 14.17 -31.36
C ASP A 287 1.29 13.60 -32.77
N LEU A 288 1.29 14.44 -33.81
CA LEU A 288 1.28 13.98 -35.20
C LEU A 288 2.59 13.28 -35.58
N LYS A 289 3.75 13.79 -35.14
CA LYS A 289 5.06 13.14 -35.34
C LYS A 289 5.14 11.77 -34.70
N MET A 290 4.79 11.63 -33.43
CA MET A 290 4.76 10.32 -32.74
C MET A 290 3.78 9.33 -33.40
N ARG A 291 2.65 9.81 -33.93
CA ARG A 291 1.71 8.98 -34.70
C ARG A 291 2.29 8.52 -36.04
N VAL A 292 3.03 9.38 -36.75
CA VAL A 292 3.74 9.02 -37.99
C VAL A 292 4.83 7.98 -37.72
N GLU A 293 5.70 8.19 -36.72
CA GLU A 293 6.74 7.23 -36.33
C GLU A 293 6.16 5.85 -35.98
N LYS A 294 5.06 5.82 -35.21
CA LYS A 294 4.37 4.57 -34.86
C LYS A 294 3.76 3.87 -36.08
N LEU A 295 3.20 4.62 -37.02
CA LEU A 295 2.68 4.07 -38.28
C LEU A 295 3.80 3.59 -39.21
N GLU A 296 4.93 4.28 -39.25
CA GLU A 296 6.14 3.85 -39.97
C GLU A 296 6.69 2.54 -39.41
N HIS A 297 6.74 2.37 -38.09
CA HIS A 297 7.10 1.09 -37.48
C HIS A 297 6.12 -0.03 -37.86
N ILE A 298 4.80 0.23 -37.82
CA ILE A 298 3.77 -0.74 -38.22
C ILE A 298 3.91 -1.12 -39.71
N VAL A 299 4.14 -0.16 -40.60
CA VAL A 299 4.37 -0.40 -42.04
C VAL A 299 5.67 -1.19 -42.25
N ASN A 300 6.73 -0.92 -41.49
CA ASN A 300 8.00 -1.64 -41.60
C ASN A 300 7.91 -3.09 -41.09
N ALA A 301 7.21 -3.34 -39.98
CA ALA A 301 7.00 -4.68 -39.45
C ALA A 301 6.15 -5.54 -40.41
N ASN A 302 5.05 -4.99 -40.93
CA ASN A 302 4.05 -5.73 -41.70
C ASN A 302 4.31 -5.76 -43.22
N ARG A 303 5.55 -5.50 -43.67
CA ARG A 303 5.95 -5.50 -45.11
C ARG A 303 5.58 -6.78 -45.89
N LYS A 304 5.36 -7.90 -45.21
CA LYS A 304 4.98 -9.19 -45.81
C LYS A 304 3.46 -9.37 -45.97
N GLU A 305 2.65 -8.63 -45.22
CA GLU A 305 1.19 -8.76 -45.19
C GLU A 305 0.54 -7.64 -46.02
N LYS A 306 0.42 -7.87 -47.33
CA LYS A 306 0.04 -6.85 -48.32
C LYS A 306 -1.17 -5.99 -47.93
N ALA A 307 -2.27 -6.59 -47.47
CA ALA A 307 -3.48 -5.86 -47.10
C ALA A 307 -3.29 -4.95 -45.85
N VAL A 308 -2.56 -5.42 -44.84
CA VAL A 308 -2.23 -4.66 -43.64
C VAL A 308 -1.26 -3.53 -43.97
N TYR A 309 -0.25 -3.84 -44.80
CA TYR A 309 0.73 -2.88 -45.31
C TYR A 309 0.09 -1.74 -46.11
N GLU A 310 -0.78 -2.05 -47.07
CA GLU A 310 -1.50 -1.06 -47.90
C GLU A 310 -2.54 -0.25 -47.11
N GLY A 311 -3.12 -0.83 -46.05
CA GLY A 311 -3.98 -0.12 -45.12
C GLY A 311 -3.21 0.84 -44.21
N ALA A 312 -2.10 0.39 -43.64
CA ALA A 312 -1.25 1.19 -42.77
C ALA A 312 -0.51 2.29 -43.55
N MET A 313 -0.03 2.02 -44.77
CA MET A 313 0.66 3.00 -45.62
C MET A 313 -0.25 4.14 -46.06
N ARG A 314 -1.53 3.89 -46.34
CA ARG A 314 -2.50 4.98 -46.62
C ARG A 314 -2.67 5.89 -45.42
N LYS A 315 -2.93 5.32 -44.24
CA LYS A 315 -3.03 6.07 -42.97
C LYS A 315 -1.75 6.85 -42.63
N LEU A 316 -0.58 6.28 -42.92
CA LEU A 316 0.73 6.91 -42.76
C LEU A 316 0.88 8.14 -43.69
N ASN A 317 0.50 8.01 -44.96
CA ASN A 317 0.54 9.14 -45.90
C ASN A 317 -0.50 10.23 -45.55
N GLU A 318 -1.69 9.84 -45.08
CA GLU A 318 -2.72 10.75 -44.57
C GLU A 318 -2.23 11.52 -43.33
N THR A 319 -1.61 10.85 -42.35
CA THR A 319 -1.07 11.52 -41.15
C THR A 319 0.17 12.35 -41.44
N ARG A 320 1.04 11.94 -42.37
CA ARG A 320 2.15 12.79 -42.86
C ARG A 320 1.65 14.05 -43.55
N LYS A 321 0.54 13.97 -44.31
CA LYS A 321 -0.08 15.18 -44.89
C LYS A 321 -0.65 16.08 -43.80
N ALA A 322 -1.42 15.54 -42.86
CA ALA A 322 -1.98 16.30 -41.75
C ALA A 322 -0.89 16.96 -40.87
N LEU A 323 0.27 16.29 -40.71
CA LEU A 323 1.47 16.84 -40.08
C LEU A 323 1.99 18.06 -40.84
N ALA A 324 2.18 17.95 -42.16
CA ALA A 324 2.65 19.07 -42.98
C ALA A 324 1.67 20.26 -43.00
N ASP A 325 0.36 19.98 -43.06
CA ASP A 325 -0.69 20.99 -42.96
C ASP A 325 -0.66 21.69 -41.58
N ALA A 326 -0.48 20.94 -40.48
CA ALA A 326 -0.34 21.48 -39.12
C ALA A 326 0.95 22.28 -38.89
N GLU A 327 2.08 21.83 -39.46
CA GLU A 327 3.34 22.59 -39.42
C GLU A 327 3.25 23.90 -40.20
N ALA A 328 2.54 23.95 -41.33
CA ALA A 328 2.27 25.19 -42.05
C ALA A 328 1.39 26.15 -41.23
N VAL A 329 0.42 25.64 -40.47
CA VAL A 329 -0.39 26.42 -39.52
C VAL A 329 0.47 26.95 -38.36
N HIS A 330 1.34 26.14 -37.75
CA HIS A 330 2.27 26.60 -36.71
C HIS A 330 3.25 27.65 -37.24
N ALA A 331 3.85 27.43 -38.41
CA ALA A 331 4.80 28.34 -39.03
C ALA A 331 4.16 29.70 -39.39
N SER A 332 2.94 29.71 -39.93
CA SER A 332 2.21 30.95 -40.21
C SER A 332 1.76 31.66 -38.92
N ALA A 333 1.28 30.91 -37.92
CA ALA A 333 0.90 31.45 -36.62
C ALA A 333 2.08 32.10 -35.89
N SER A 334 3.23 31.41 -35.80
CA SER A 334 4.45 31.89 -35.12
C SER A 334 5.08 33.09 -35.85
N ASN A 335 5.09 33.10 -37.18
CA ASN A 335 5.47 34.29 -37.95
C ASN A 335 4.53 35.49 -37.67
N SER A 336 3.21 35.27 -37.57
CA SER A 336 2.25 36.33 -37.26
C SER A 336 2.38 36.89 -35.83
N VAL A 337 2.91 36.10 -34.88
CA VAL A 337 3.20 36.54 -33.51
C VAL A 337 4.52 37.33 -33.49
N THR A 338 5.56 36.83 -34.15
CA THR A 338 6.86 37.51 -34.18
C THR A 338 6.85 38.81 -35.00
N SER A 339 6.00 38.95 -36.04
CA SER A 339 5.78 40.24 -36.70
C SER A 339 5.14 41.25 -35.74
N LYS A 340 4.07 40.86 -35.04
CA LYS A 340 3.38 41.70 -34.05
C LYS A 340 4.25 42.02 -32.82
N GLU A 341 5.19 41.16 -32.45
CA GLU A 341 6.20 41.48 -31.42
C GLU A 341 7.27 42.46 -31.93
N LYS A 342 7.65 42.40 -33.22
CA LYS A 342 8.51 43.41 -33.86
C LYS A 342 7.79 44.76 -33.98
N GLU A 343 6.57 44.80 -34.50
CA GLU A 343 5.74 46.02 -34.61
C GLU A 343 5.61 46.73 -33.25
N LYS A 344 5.27 46.00 -32.17
CA LYS A 344 5.23 46.52 -30.79
C LYS A 344 6.58 46.94 -30.20
N ARG A 345 7.69 46.62 -30.87
CA ARG A 345 9.04 47.08 -30.50
C ARG A 345 9.43 48.35 -31.27
N TRP A 346 8.96 48.51 -32.52
CA TRP A 346 9.07 49.78 -33.25
C TRP A 346 8.17 50.86 -32.62
N LEU A 347 6.92 50.53 -32.26
CA LEU A 347 5.95 51.42 -31.59
C LEU A 347 6.28 51.75 -30.11
N LYS A 348 7.56 51.69 -29.73
CA LYS A 348 8.08 52.03 -28.39
C LYS A 348 9.24 53.04 -28.43
N PHE A 349 9.57 53.53 -29.62
CA PHE A 349 10.54 54.59 -29.90
C PHE A 349 9.85 55.69 -30.71
#